data_AF-A0A1I7IQ61-F1
#
_entry.id   AF-A0A1I7IQ61-F1
#
_cell.length_a   1.000
_cell.length_b   1.000
_cell.length_c   1.000
_cell.angle_alpha   90.00
_cell.angle_beta   90.00
_cell.angle_gamma   90.00
#
_symmetry.space_group_name_H-M   'P 1'
#
loop_
_entity.id
_entity.type
_entity.pdbx_description
1 polymer ?
#
loop_
_entity_poly.entity_id
_entity_poly.type
_entity_poly.pdbx_seq_one_letter_code
_entity_poly.pdbx_strand_id
1 'polypeptide(L)'
;MSNPLYDNIKRDPRYAQLVRERVRFATTLALLVIGVFFAFVLLVAFVPGVIAQRLSEGSNLTVGVALGFAQFVFFCALTWVYVRRANSDFDPRNAQIVQDALRKS
;
A
#
# COMPACT_ATOMS: atom_id res chain seq x y z
N MET A 1 -27.40 -18.30 2.33
CA MET A 1 -26.86 -19.59 1.87
C MET A 1 -25.43 -19.36 1.41
N SER A 2 -24.43 -19.88 2.11
CA SER A 2 -23.04 -19.89 1.60
C SER A 2 -23.00 -20.82 0.39
N ASN A 3 -22.52 -20.31 -0.73
CA ASN A 3 -22.40 -21.10 -1.96
C ASN A 3 -21.38 -22.22 -1.68
N PRO A 4 -21.70 -23.52 -1.82
CA PRO A 4 -20.80 -24.63 -1.48
C PRO A 4 -19.45 -24.55 -2.21
N LEU A 5 -19.42 -23.84 -3.33
CA LEU A 5 -18.21 -23.47 -4.09
C LEU A 5 -17.27 -22.54 -3.29
N TYR A 6 -17.81 -21.58 -2.54
CA TYR A 6 -17.06 -20.65 -1.70
C TYR A 6 -16.39 -21.34 -0.51
N ASP A 7 -17.08 -22.32 0.10
CA ASP A 7 -16.57 -23.05 1.26
C ASP A 7 -15.46 -24.04 0.84
N ASN A 8 -15.53 -24.60 -0.37
CA ASN A 8 -14.45 -25.43 -0.95
C ASN A 8 -13.21 -24.60 -1.31
N ILE A 9 -13.36 -23.38 -1.84
CA ILE A 9 -12.23 -22.48 -2.15
C ILE A 9 -11.52 -22.04 -0.87
N LYS A 10 -12.26 -21.71 0.21
CA LYS A 10 -11.67 -21.35 1.51
C LYS A 10 -10.88 -22.48 2.17
N ARG A 11 -11.22 -23.74 1.88
CA ARG A 11 -10.51 -24.92 2.39
C ARG A 11 -9.27 -25.28 1.59
N ASP A 12 -9.07 -24.69 0.40
CA ASP A 12 -7.85 -24.92 -0.39
C ASP A 12 -6.65 -24.20 0.25
N PRO A 13 -5.61 -24.92 0.67
CA PRO A 13 -4.42 -24.32 1.30
C PRO A 13 -3.70 -23.33 0.39
N ARG A 14 -3.85 -23.43 -0.93
CA ARG A 14 -3.30 -22.46 -1.90
C ARG A 14 -3.97 -21.10 -1.78
N TYR A 15 -5.28 -21.06 -1.54
CA TYR A 15 -6.03 -19.81 -1.34
C TYR A 15 -5.60 -19.12 -0.03
N ALA A 16 -5.44 -19.89 1.04
CA ALA A 16 -4.97 -19.36 2.32
C ALA A 16 -3.55 -18.75 2.23
N GLN A 17 -2.64 -19.38 1.47
CA GLN A 17 -1.30 -18.82 1.21
C GLN A 17 -1.36 -17.50 0.44
N LEU A 18 -2.18 -17.41 -0.61
CA LEU A 18 -2.34 -16.18 -1.39
C LEU A 18 -2.90 -15.03 -0.56
N VAL A 19 -3.90 -15.29 0.28
CA VAL A 19 -4.46 -14.28 1.19
C VAL A 19 -3.40 -13.82 2.19
N ARG A 20 -2.57 -14.74 2.72
CA ARG A 20 -1.50 -14.39 3.67
C ARG A 20 -0.44 -13.49 3.03
N GLU A 21 -0.04 -13.76 1.79
CA GLU A 21 0.90 -12.93 1.02
C GLU A 21 0.31 -11.53 0.75
N ARG A 22 -0.97 -11.44 0.34
CA ARG A 22 -1.69 -10.17 0.16
C ARG A 22 -1.65 -9.33 1.42
N VAL A 23 -2.08 -9.94 2.53
CA VAL A 23 -2.26 -9.24 3.80
C VAL A 23 -0.91 -8.76 4.31
N ARG A 24 0.12 -9.60 4.28
CA ARG A 24 1.47 -9.18 4.72
C ARG A 24 1.97 -7.99 3.93
N PHE A 25 1.83 -8.00 2.60
CA PHE A 25 2.26 -6.90 1.74
C PHE A 25 1.47 -5.61 2.01
N ALA A 26 0.13 -5.70 2.07
CA ALA A 26 -0.73 -4.56 2.37
C ALA A 26 -0.43 -3.98 3.76
N THR A 27 -0.22 -4.83 4.77
CA THR A 27 0.14 -4.40 6.13
C THR A 27 1.50 -3.71 6.16
N THR A 28 2.51 -4.21 5.44
CA THR A 28 3.81 -3.53 5.35
C THR A 28 3.68 -2.14 4.75
N LEU A 29 2.94 -1.99 3.65
CA LEU A 29 2.68 -0.68 3.04
C LEU A 29 1.91 0.25 3.99
N ALA A 30 0.90 -0.27 4.69
CA ALA A 30 0.13 0.51 5.66
C ALA A 30 1.01 1.01 6.82
N LEU A 31 1.85 0.14 7.39
CA LEU A 31 2.80 0.52 8.43
C LEU A 31 3.79 1.58 7.94
N LEU A 32 4.20 1.49 6.67
CA LEU A 32 5.08 2.48 6.07
C LEU A 32 4.39 3.85 5.96
N VAL A 33 3.15 3.89 5.44
CA VAL A 33 2.35 5.13 5.37
C VAL A 33 2.17 5.74 6.76
N ILE A 34 1.81 4.94 7.75
CA ILE A 34 1.66 5.36 9.15
C ILE A 34 2.98 5.94 9.66
N GLY A 35 4.10 5.22 9.49
CA GLY A 35 5.41 5.66 9.96
C GLY A 35 5.84 7.01 9.36
N VAL A 36 5.71 7.16 8.04
CA VAL A 36 6.08 8.40 7.34
C VAL A 36 5.14 9.55 7.73
N PHE A 37 3.84 9.28 7.84
CA PHE A 37 2.86 10.29 8.25
C PHE A 37 3.15 10.83 9.66
N PHE A 38 3.32 9.94 10.64
CA PHE A 38 3.63 10.36 12.00
C PHE A 38 5.01 11.01 12.10
N ALA A 39 6.01 10.53 11.36
CA ALA A 39 7.33 11.18 11.33
C ALA A 39 7.22 12.65 10.86
N PHE A 40 6.43 12.92 9.81
CA PHE A 40 6.19 14.29 9.36
C PHE A 40 5.43 15.13 10.39
N VAL A 41 4.36 14.59 10.97
CA VAL A 41 3.59 15.29 12.03
C VAL A 41 4.48 15.63 13.22
N LEU A 42 5.31 14.70 13.68
CA LEU A 42 6.26 14.94 14.77
C LEU A 42 7.30 16.00 14.39
N LEU A 43 7.84 15.97 13.18
CA LEU A 43 8.78 16.98 12.71
C LEU A 43 8.15 18.39 12.74
N VAL A 44 6.90 18.50 12.30
CA VAL A 44 6.14 19.76 12.32
C VAL A 44 5.85 20.24 13.74
N ALA A 45 5.50 19.33 14.64
CA ALA A 45 5.18 19.65 16.03
C ALA A 45 6.41 20.06 16.85
N PHE A 46 7.52 19.35 16.71
CA PHE A 46 8.71 19.52 17.57
C PHE A 46 9.77 20.45 16.98
N VAL A 47 9.82 20.63 15.65
CA VAL A 47 10.84 21.46 14.98
C VAL A 47 10.20 22.47 14.01
N PRO A 48 9.26 23.31 14.47
CA PRO A 48 8.57 24.27 13.61
C PRO A 48 9.52 25.29 12.97
N GLY A 49 10.67 25.57 13.62
CA GLY A 49 11.69 26.46 13.08
C GLY A 49 12.26 25.98 11.74
N VAL A 50 12.52 24.67 11.59
CA VAL A 50 13.00 24.09 10.32
C VAL A 50 11.87 24.09 9.30
N ILE A 51 10.65 23.74 9.68
CA ILE A 51 9.49 23.71 8.77
C ILE A 51 9.19 25.10 8.20
N ALA A 52 9.39 26.16 8.99
CA ALA A 52 9.18 27.55 8.57
C ALA A 52 10.36 28.14 7.77
N GLN A 53 11.52 27.48 7.72
CA GLN A 53 12.66 27.96 6.93
C GLN A 53 12.29 28.01 5.45
N ARG A 54 12.67 29.11 4.80
CA ARG A 54 12.52 29.30 3.37
C ARG A 54 13.66 28.59 2.65
N LEU A 55 13.36 27.96 1.51
CA LEU A 55 14.35 27.22 0.72
C LEU A 55 15.34 28.11 -0.03
N SER A 56 14.96 29.36 -0.34
CA SER A 56 15.79 30.31 -1.08
C SER A 56 15.46 31.75 -0.66
N GLU A 57 16.46 32.63 -0.67
CA GLU A 57 16.25 34.07 -0.51
C GLU A 57 15.34 34.57 -1.65
N GLY A 58 14.17 35.12 -1.29
CA GLY A 58 13.13 35.58 -2.23
C GLY A 58 12.01 34.58 -2.56
N SER A 59 12.09 33.32 -2.11
CA SER A 59 11.02 32.33 -2.34
C SER A 59 10.04 32.24 -1.18
N ASN A 60 8.76 32.04 -1.50
CA ASN A 60 7.71 31.71 -0.51
C ASN A 60 7.66 30.21 -0.18
N LEU A 61 8.52 29.38 -0.81
CA LEU A 61 8.56 27.94 -0.55
C LEU A 61 9.32 27.66 0.73
N THR A 62 8.64 27.03 1.69
CA THR A 62 9.26 26.58 2.95
C THR A 62 9.71 25.12 2.86
N VAL A 63 10.64 24.74 3.73
CA VAL A 63 11.07 23.34 3.91
C VAL A 63 9.87 22.45 4.22
N GLY A 64 8.92 22.93 5.02
CA GLY A 64 7.68 22.22 5.32
C GLY A 64 6.87 21.88 4.08
N VAL A 65 6.69 22.85 3.17
CA VAL A 65 5.95 22.63 1.92
C VAL A 65 6.70 21.65 1.01
N ALA A 66 8.02 21.79 0.90
CA ALA A 66 8.83 20.87 0.11
C ALA A 66 8.78 19.42 0.64
N LEU A 67 8.87 19.24 1.96
CA LEU A 67 8.74 17.92 2.60
C LEU A 67 7.34 17.34 2.45
N GLY A 68 6.29 18.16 2.62
CA GLY A 68 4.91 17.72 2.39
C GLY A 68 4.67 17.29 0.94
N PHE A 69 5.22 18.01 -0.03
CA PHE A 69 5.18 17.61 -1.44
C PHE A 69 5.94 16.30 -1.68
N ALA A 70 7.13 16.14 -1.11
CA ALA A 70 7.88 14.89 -1.20
C ALA A 70 7.10 13.71 -0.61
N GLN A 71 6.43 13.91 0.54
CA GLN A 71 5.56 12.92 1.16
C GLN A 71 4.36 12.56 0.26
N PHE A 72 3.74 13.55 -0.39
CA PHE A 72 2.67 13.31 -1.34
C PHE A 72 3.12 12.42 -2.51
N VAL A 73 4.24 12.79 -3.16
CA VAL A 73 4.82 12.00 -4.25
C VAL A 73 5.14 10.58 -3.80
N PHE A 74 5.66 10.44 -2.57
CA PHE A 74 5.95 9.15 -1.98
C PHE A 74 4.70 8.29 -1.79
N PHE A 75 3.59 8.84 -1.30
CA PHE A 75 2.32 8.12 -1.18
C PHE A 75 1.70 7.75 -2.54
N CYS A 76 1.84 8.61 -3.55
CA CYS A 76 1.48 8.27 -4.93
C CYS A 76 2.32 7.08 -5.44
N ALA A 77 3.63 7.08 -5.19
CA ALA A 77 4.51 5.99 -5.58
C ALA A 77 4.15 4.67 -4.88
N LEU A 78 3.86 4.70 -3.57
CA LEU A 78 3.39 3.52 -2.84
C LEU A 78 2.08 2.97 -3.40
N THR A 79 1.12 3.85 -3.71
CA THR A 79 -0.15 3.46 -4.34
C THR A 79 0.10 2.79 -5.70
N TRP A 80 0.98 3.36 -6.53
CA TRP A 80 1.34 2.77 -7.81
C TRP A 80 2.01 1.41 -7.67
N VAL A 81 2.97 1.26 -6.74
CA VAL A 81 3.61 -0.02 -6.43
C VAL A 81 2.58 -1.05 -5.95
N TYR A 82 1.65 -0.64 -5.08
CA TYR A 82 0.57 -1.50 -4.61
C TYR A 82 -0.30 -1.99 -5.77
N VAL A 83 -0.79 -1.08 -6.62
CA VAL A 83 -1.65 -1.43 -7.77
C VAL A 83 -0.90 -2.33 -8.75
N ARG A 84 0.36 -2.02 -9.07
CA ARG A 84 1.18 -2.84 -9.97
C ARG A 84 1.38 -4.25 -9.42
N ARG A 85 1.69 -4.38 -8.12
CA ARG A 85 1.85 -5.69 -7.47
C ARG A 85 0.53 -6.45 -7.42
N ALA A 86 -0.57 -5.76 -7.09
CA ALA A 86 -1.91 -6.33 -7.05
C ALA A 86 -2.35 -6.87 -8.41
N ASN A 87 -2.00 -6.17 -9.50
CA ASN A 87 -2.32 -6.62 -10.86
C ASN A 87 -1.35 -7.72 -11.36
N SER A 88 -0.08 -7.71 -10.94
CA SER A 88 0.93 -8.64 -11.49
C SER A 88 0.94 -10.02 -10.80
N ASP A 89 0.79 -10.09 -9.47
CA ASP A 89 0.92 -11.36 -8.74
C ASP A 89 -0.38 -12.17 -8.70
N PHE A 90 -1.52 -11.51 -8.87
CA PHE A 90 -2.79 -12.12 -8.49
C PHE A 90 -3.70 -12.51 -9.63
N ASP A 91 -3.75 -11.74 -10.73
CA ASP A 91 -4.53 -12.14 -11.90
C ASP A 91 -4.09 -13.49 -12.50
N PRO A 92 -2.79 -13.80 -12.69
CA PRO A 92 -2.40 -15.09 -13.24
C PRO A 92 -2.68 -16.27 -12.29
N ARG A 93 -2.56 -16.07 -10.97
CA ARG A 93 -2.81 -17.11 -9.96
C ARG A 93 -4.31 -17.34 -9.72
N ASN A 94 -5.13 -16.28 -9.72
CA ASN A 94 -6.59 -16.41 -9.65
C ASN A 94 -7.14 -17.09 -10.90
N ALA A 95 -6.64 -16.74 -12.09
CA ALA A 95 -7.08 -17.35 -13.35
C ALA A 95 -6.85 -18.87 -13.37
N GLN A 96 -5.72 -19.34 -12.83
CA GLN A 96 -5.43 -20.77 -12.72
C GLN A 96 -6.35 -21.49 -11.73
N ILE A 97 -6.63 -20.90 -10.56
CA ILE A 97 -7.51 -21.51 -9.55
C ILE A 97 -8.96 -21.60 -10.07
N VAL A 98 -9.43 -20.57 -10.77
CA VAL A 98 -10.78 -20.57 -11.37
C VAL A 98 -10.87 -21.60 -12.50
N GLN A 99 -9.85 -21.72 -13.36
CA GLN A 99 -9.83 -22.74 -14.42
C GLN A 99 -9.79 -24.16 -13.84
N ASP A 100 -9.00 -24.42 -12.80
CA ASP A 100 -8.95 -25.73 -12.14
C ASP A 100 -10.29 -26.11 -11.49
N ALA A 101 -10.97 -25.12 -10.88
CA ALA A 101 -12.29 -25.33 -10.27
C ALA A 101 -13.38 -25.61 -11.30
N LEU A 102 -13.33 -24.95 -12.47
CA LEU A 102 -14.25 -25.19 -13.58
C LEU A 102 -14.00 -26.53 -14.29
N ARG A 103 -12.75 -27.00 -14.33
CA ARG A 103 -12.37 -28.28 -14.95
C ARG A 103 -12.75 -29.51 -14.11
N LYS A 104 -12.98 -29.33 -12.81
CA LYS A 104 -13.41 -30.39 -11.88
C LYS A 104 -14.94 -30.47 -11.68
N SER A 105 -15.71 -29.59 -12.32
CA SER A 105 -17.17 -29.68 -12.43
C SER A 105 -17.57 -30.43 -13.71
#